data_AF-A0A8X6N397-F1
#
_entry.id   AF-A0A8X6N397-F1
#
_cell.length_a   1.000
_cell.length_b   1.000
_cell.length_c   1.000
_cell.angle_alpha   90.00
_cell.angle_beta   90.00
_cell.angle_gamma   90.00
#
_symmetry.space_group_name_H-M   'P 1'
#
loop_
_entity.id
_entity.type
_entity.pdbx_description
1 polymer ?
#
loop_
_entity_poly.entity_id
_entity_poly.type
_entity_poly.pdbx_seq_one_letter_code
_entity_poly.pdbx_strand_id
1 'polypeptide(L)'
;MIAISLLFMFPFVTWTTVKSTERLNEYIQYYDPLNYNTKKIHDNHLRAKRSTESTPYVHLNFHAQRRRFNIRLKRDTSIFAKNFVVETPDGEHPDFDMSHVYEGHMPDEHGSIVYGSIRNGIFEGKIHTKNQTYYVERTHKYGLKDQPYHSIIYSENDVHDPYAAKREDHIGGCAGTGKILQWMQDISSSAVSEEKSEKKSEKEDESKMHENLLRKKRSTAFTRNYHNIYTRDAQQYTPYSMKETNSEKRACSLYIQTDTFLWDHIRNYELSDTNIREEITSLVSQHIKAVNHIYENTDFDGFRGIKFVVQRIKINDTRVCEHRVKRANPFCSPNIDVSNFLNLNSQFNHDDFCLAYIFTYRDFSGGTLGLAWVASASGASGGICEKYKSYTENIAGRQVQTKRSLNTGVITFVNYNSRVPPKVSELTLAHEIGHNFGSPHDYPKECRPGGAKGNYIMYASATSGDRPHNNKFSECSIHNISAVLRAVFSNEGKENCFEKDDGAFCGNKIVEDGEECDCGYDEKECTEKCCYPKEVGKFLNLGEPALPCRLRLPHECRYCFFKVEIMCLKISFNSNYNNIFTLKII
;
A
#
# COMPACT_ATOMS: atom_id res chain seq x y z
N MET A 1 80.27 16.89 24.42
CA MET A 1 79.22 17.60 25.14
C MET A 1 78.07 17.87 24.19
N ILE A 2 76.87 17.46 24.60
CA ILE A 2 75.53 17.76 24.04
C ILE A 2 75.22 17.15 22.67
N ALA A 3 74.56 15.98 22.70
CA ALA A 3 73.76 15.45 21.61
C ALA A 3 72.47 16.28 21.49
N ILE A 4 72.19 16.81 20.30
CA ILE A 4 70.94 17.52 19.99
C ILE A 4 69.95 16.49 19.44
N SER A 5 68.98 16.11 20.26
CA SER A 5 67.83 15.31 19.83
C SER A 5 66.85 16.19 19.06
N LEU A 6 66.70 15.94 17.76
CA LEU A 6 65.64 16.49 16.93
C LEU A 6 64.31 15.79 17.25
N LEU A 7 63.42 16.49 17.94
CA LEU A 7 62.02 16.09 18.14
C LEU A 7 61.22 16.47 16.87
N PHE A 8 60.96 15.49 16.01
CA PHE A 8 59.94 15.61 14.95
C PHE A 8 58.55 15.47 15.58
N MET A 9 57.84 16.58 15.75
CA MET A 9 56.39 16.54 15.97
C MET A 9 55.69 16.18 14.65
N PHE A 10 55.20 14.95 14.53
CA PHE A 10 54.20 14.60 13.53
C PHE A 10 52.87 15.22 13.95
N PRO A 11 52.21 16.05 13.12
CA PRO A 11 50.83 16.43 13.40
C PRO A 11 49.97 15.18 13.26
N PHE A 12 49.33 14.78 14.36
CA PHE A 12 48.20 13.86 14.34
C PHE A 12 47.09 14.51 13.51
N VAL A 13 47.03 14.19 12.22
CA VAL A 13 45.85 14.46 11.40
C VAL A 13 44.77 13.50 11.88
N THR A 14 43.95 13.97 12.83
CA THR A 14 42.68 13.30 13.12
C THR A 14 41.87 13.34 11.83
N TRP A 15 41.68 12.18 11.20
CA TRP A 15 40.69 11.99 10.15
C TRP A 15 39.31 12.21 10.77
N THR A 16 38.88 13.46 10.88
CA THR A 16 37.48 13.78 11.03
C THR A 16 36.84 13.40 9.69
N THR A 17 36.10 12.30 9.69
CA THR A 17 35.22 11.96 8.57
C THR A 17 34.30 13.14 8.31
N VAL A 18 34.61 13.88 7.25
CA VAL A 18 33.76 14.95 6.74
C VAL A 18 32.40 14.32 6.47
N LYS A 19 31.35 14.79 7.16
CA LYS A 19 29.96 14.49 6.78
C LYS A 19 29.85 14.81 5.29
N SER A 20 29.37 13.88 4.48
CA SER A 20 28.88 14.24 3.15
C SER A 20 27.82 15.33 3.34
N THR A 21 28.15 16.57 2.99
CA THR A 21 27.31 17.78 3.18
C THR A 21 26.47 18.08 1.95
N GLU A 22 26.16 17.08 1.12
CA GLU A 22 25.40 17.29 -0.10
C GLU A 22 23.92 17.01 0.14
N ARG A 23 23.11 18.06 0.00
CA ARG A 23 21.65 17.98 -0.08
C ARG A 23 21.29 17.11 -1.29
N LEU A 24 20.44 16.10 -1.08
CA LEU A 24 20.08 15.17 -2.14
C LEU A 24 19.04 15.78 -3.08
N ASN A 25 17.99 16.39 -2.53
CA ASN A 25 16.97 17.12 -3.27
C ASN A 25 16.27 18.14 -2.34
N GLU A 26 15.16 18.72 -2.79
CA GLU A 26 14.44 19.73 -2.01
C GLU A 26 13.95 19.21 -0.66
N TYR A 27 13.61 17.92 -0.55
CA TYR A 27 13.06 17.30 0.65
C TYR A 27 14.14 16.71 1.58
N ILE A 28 15.18 16.09 1.02
CA ILE A 28 16.17 15.28 1.76
C ILE A 28 17.47 16.08 1.90
N GLN A 29 17.77 16.49 3.13
CA GLN A 29 18.92 17.35 3.44
C GLN A 29 20.24 16.58 3.57
N TYR A 30 20.20 15.38 4.12
CA TYR A 30 21.40 14.57 4.37
C TYR A 30 21.12 13.10 4.08
N TYR A 31 22.13 12.44 3.52
CA TYR A 31 22.14 11.01 3.25
C TYR A 31 23.58 10.48 3.40
N ASP A 32 23.68 9.19 3.71
CA ASP A 32 24.93 8.45 3.65
C ASP A 32 24.97 7.58 2.38
N PRO A 33 26.11 7.56 1.66
CA PRO A 33 26.38 6.54 0.66
C PRO A 33 26.31 5.13 1.25
N LEU A 34 25.68 4.19 0.54
CA LEU A 34 25.54 2.81 0.99
C LEU A 34 25.97 1.82 -0.11
N ASN A 35 26.92 0.96 0.25
CA ASN A 35 27.41 -0.10 -0.62
C ASN A 35 27.61 -1.41 0.17
N TYR A 36 27.25 -2.53 -0.43
CA TYR A 36 27.50 -3.87 0.09
C TYR A 36 27.59 -4.88 -1.07
N ASN A 37 27.95 -6.13 -0.78
CA ASN A 37 28.10 -7.16 -1.82
C ASN A 37 26.74 -7.60 -2.38
N THR A 38 26.28 -6.94 -3.45
CA THR A 38 25.01 -7.21 -4.12
C THR A 38 24.93 -8.63 -4.66
N LYS A 39 26.01 -9.17 -5.23
CA LYS A 39 26.06 -10.55 -5.73
C LYS A 39 25.74 -11.55 -4.62
N LYS A 40 26.32 -11.38 -3.43
CA LYS A 40 26.03 -12.24 -2.27
C LYS A 40 24.56 -12.17 -1.86
N ILE A 41 23.98 -10.97 -1.83
CA ILE A 41 22.57 -10.78 -1.48
C ILE A 41 21.66 -11.39 -2.55
N HIS A 42 21.99 -11.23 -3.83
CA HIS A 42 21.26 -11.86 -4.94
C HIS A 42 21.32 -13.40 -4.87
N ASP A 43 22.51 -13.97 -4.64
CA ASP A 43 22.69 -15.41 -4.46
C ASP A 43 21.90 -15.93 -3.25
N ASN A 44 21.81 -15.16 -2.15
CA ASN A 44 20.97 -15.47 -0.99
C ASN A 44 19.48 -15.41 -1.32
N HIS A 45 19.04 -14.36 -2.01
CA HIS A 45 17.65 -14.20 -2.47
C HIS A 45 17.22 -15.37 -3.35
N LEU A 46 18.04 -15.74 -4.34
CA LEU A 46 17.75 -16.87 -5.23
C LEU A 46 17.71 -18.22 -4.50
N ARG A 47 18.49 -18.39 -3.43
CA ARG A 47 18.40 -19.56 -2.54
C ARG A 47 17.13 -19.54 -1.71
N ALA A 48 16.78 -18.39 -1.13
CA ALA A 48 15.59 -18.25 -0.32
C ALA A 48 14.30 -18.45 -1.12
N LYS A 49 14.28 -17.98 -2.37
CA LYS A 49 13.18 -18.24 -3.31
C LYS A 49 12.93 -19.74 -3.54
N ARG A 50 14.01 -20.55 -3.55
CA ARG A 50 13.99 -21.98 -3.91
C ARG A 50 13.95 -22.94 -2.71
N SER A 51 14.04 -22.44 -1.48
CA SER A 51 14.17 -23.31 -0.31
C SER A 51 12.81 -23.82 0.16
N THR A 52 12.80 -25.09 0.56
CA THR A 52 11.68 -25.79 1.19
C THR A 52 11.80 -25.83 2.72
N GLU A 53 12.88 -25.27 3.29
CA GLU A 53 13.04 -25.13 4.75
C GLU A 53 12.02 -24.13 5.31
N SER A 54 11.60 -24.32 6.56
CA SER A 54 10.47 -23.58 7.16
C SER A 54 10.66 -22.07 7.30
N THR A 55 11.80 -21.48 6.93
CA THR A 55 11.95 -20.03 6.66
C THR A 55 13.37 -19.72 6.16
N PRO A 56 13.63 -19.65 4.84
CA PRO A 56 14.93 -19.21 4.36
C PRO A 56 15.06 -17.68 4.49
N TYR A 57 16.04 -17.22 5.27
CA TYR A 57 16.24 -15.79 5.48
C TYR A 57 17.34 -15.22 4.58
N VAL A 58 17.12 -14.01 4.07
CA VAL A 58 18.16 -13.20 3.46
C VAL A 58 18.76 -12.31 4.55
N HIS A 59 20.05 -12.51 4.82
CA HIS A 59 20.80 -11.68 5.76
C HIS A 59 21.45 -10.51 5.05
N LEU A 60 21.07 -9.29 5.44
CA LEU A 60 21.63 -8.04 4.95
C LEU A 60 22.41 -7.36 6.07
N ASN A 61 23.70 -7.12 5.85
CA ASN A 61 24.59 -6.52 6.83
C ASN A 61 25.38 -5.38 6.18
N PHE A 62 25.29 -4.19 6.77
CA PHE A 62 26.06 -3.03 6.32
C PHE A 62 26.32 -2.05 7.47
N HIS A 63 27.18 -1.07 7.22
CA HIS A 63 27.46 0.03 8.14
C HIS A 63 27.15 1.35 7.46
N ALA A 64 26.33 2.18 8.11
CA ALA A 64 25.94 3.51 7.65
C ALA A 64 25.35 4.28 8.84
N GLN A 65 25.16 5.60 8.73
CA GLN A 65 24.57 6.43 9.78
C GLN A 65 25.30 6.27 11.13
N ARG A 66 26.63 6.04 11.04
CA ARG A 66 27.55 5.75 12.17
C ARG A 66 27.15 4.54 13.02
N ARG A 67 26.38 3.61 12.47
CA ARG A 67 25.96 2.38 13.15
C ARG A 67 25.97 1.19 12.20
N ARG A 68 25.91 0.00 12.79
CA ARG A 68 25.82 -1.26 12.06
C ARG A 68 24.35 -1.67 11.96
N PHE A 69 23.94 -2.14 10.78
CA PHE A 69 22.63 -2.70 10.54
C PHE A 69 22.79 -4.19 10.24
N ASN A 70 22.17 -5.03 11.07
CA ASN A 70 22.08 -6.48 10.87
C ASN A 70 20.61 -6.84 10.68
N ILE A 71 20.23 -7.14 9.45
CA ILE A 71 18.84 -7.31 9.07
C ILE A 71 18.62 -8.75 8.63
N ARG A 72 17.56 -9.36 9.13
CA ARG A 72 17.09 -10.68 8.75
C ARG A 72 15.75 -10.54 8.03
N LEU A 73 15.74 -10.84 6.73
CA LEU A 73 14.58 -10.67 5.85
C LEU A 73 13.96 -12.02 5.48
N LYS A 74 12.64 -12.14 5.56
CA LYS A 74 11.79 -13.21 5.03
C LYS A 74 10.97 -12.64 3.87
N ARG A 75 10.65 -13.46 2.87
CA ARG A 75 9.69 -13.06 1.83
C ARG A 75 8.36 -12.68 2.47
N ASP A 76 7.75 -11.62 1.96
CA ASP A 76 6.50 -11.09 2.48
C ASP A 76 5.39 -11.16 1.43
N THR A 77 4.32 -11.84 1.82
CA THR A 77 3.12 -12.12 1.04
C THR A 77 1.86 -11.57 1.72
N SER A 78 1.98 -11.13 2.97
CA SER A 78 0.85 -10.77 3.84
C SER A 78 0.03 -9.57 3.36
N ILE A 79 0.58 -8.81 2.42
CA ILE A 79 -0.06 -7.65 1.79
C ILE A 79 -0.85 -7.99 0.53
N PHE A 80 -0.71 -9.18 -0.03
CA PHE A 80 -1.44 -9.58 -1.23
C PHE A 80 -2.65 -10.40 -0.83
N ALA A 81 -3.81 -10.10 -1.41
CA ALA A 81 -4.97 -10.93 -1.23
C ALA A 81 -4.72 -12.30 -1.86
N LYS A 82 -5.52 -13.30 -1.47
CA LYS A 82 -5.40 -14.63 -2.05
C LYS A 82 -5.53 -14.60 -3.56
N ASN A 83 -6.62 -14.08 -4.10
CA ASN A 83 -6.81 -13.94 -5.54
C ASN A 83 -6.04 -12.75 -6.16
N PHE A 84 -4.83 -12.44 -5.69
CA PHE A 84 -4.01 -11.36 -6.22
C PHE A 84 -3.69 -11.56 -7.70
N VAL A 85 -3.88 -10.51 -8.51
CA VAL A 85 -3.58 -10.49 -9.94
C VAL A 85 -2.88 -9.19 -10.33
N VAL A 86 -1.85 -9.31 -11.18
CA VAL A 86 -1.27 -8.18 -11.91
C VAL A 86 -1.82 -8.18 -13.33
N GLU A 87 -2.49 -7.09 -13.72
CA GLU A 87 -3.10 -6.92 -15.03
C GLU A 87 -2.27 -5.96 -15.89
N THR A 88 -2.04 -6.36 -17.15
CA THR A 88 -1.53 -5.47 -18.19
C THR A 88 -2.66 -4.63 -18.78
N PRO A 89 -2.36 -3.61 -19.62
CA PRO A 89 -3.41 -2.83 -20.25
C PRO A 89 -4.39 -3.62 -21.10
N ASP A 90 -3.89 -4.69 -21.72
CA ASP A 90 -4.63 -5.55 -22.63
C ASP A 90 -5.56 -6.53 -21.88
N GLY A 91 -5.53 -6.50 -20.54
CA GLY A 91 -6.28 -7.40 -19.68
C GLY A 91 -5.64 -8.78 -19.54
N GLU A 92 -4.38 -8.92 -19.97
CA GLU A 92 -3.61 -10.15 -19.75
C GLU A 92 -3.06 -10.19 -18.33
N HIS A 93 -2.96 -11.39 -17.77
CA HIS A 93 -2.41 -11.66 -16.45
C HIS A 93 -1.08 -12.41 -16.62
N PRO A 94 0.04 -11.70 -16.87
CA PRO A 94 1.33 -12.35 -17.04
C PRO A 94 1.77 -12.97 -15.71
N ASP A 95 2.46 -14.09 -15.81
CA ASP A 95 3.17 -14.68 -14.69
C ASP A 95 4.19 -13.68 -14.15
N PHE A 96 4.03 -13.29 -12.89
CA PHE A 96 4.75 -12.17 -12.31
C PHE A 96 5.41 -12.56 -10.99
N ASP A 97 6.73 -12.38 -10.92
CA ASP A 97 7.53 -12.81 -9.78
C ASP A 97 7.46 -11.81 -8.62
N MET A 98 6.70 -12.16 -7.59
CA MET A 98 6.54 -11.38 -6.35
C MET A 98 7.62 -11.67 -5.29
N SER A 99 8.54 -12.61 -5.55
CA SER A 99 9.52 -13.08 -4.56
C SER A 99 10.56 -12.03 -4.14
N HIS A 100 10.52 -10.86 -4.77
CA HIS A 100 11.36 -9.71 -4.50
C HIS A 100 10.87 -8.85 -3.32
N VAL A 101 9.65 -9.06 -2.79
CA VAL A 101 9.11 -8.33 -1.62
C VAL A 101 9.49 -9.04 -0.31
N TYR A 102 9.95 -8.27 0.67
CA TYR A 102 10.48 -8.77 1.94
C TYR A 102 9.97 -7.98 3.14
N GLU A 103 9.79 -8.70 4.25
CA GLU A 103 9.67 -8.15 5.59
C GLU A 103 10.73 -8.76 6.51
N GLY A 104 10.96 -8.16 7.66
CA GLY A 104 11.98 -8.64 8.57
C GLY A 104 12.15 -7.76 9.79
N HIS A 105 13.26 -7.99 10.47
CA HIS A 105 13.62 -7.30 11.70
C HIS A 105 15.15 -7.28 11.85
N MET A 106 15.62 -6.45 12.78
CA MET A 106 16.99 -6.49 13.28
C MET A 106 17.06 -7.40 14.51
N PRO A 107 17.75 -8.55 14.46
CA PRO A 107 17.81 -9.50 15.59
C PRO A 107 18.41 -8.89 16.87
N ASP A 108 19.25 -7.87 16.70
CA ASP A 108 19.91 -7.10 17.75
C ASP A 108 19.05 -5.97 18.31
N GLU A 109 17.89 -5.66 17.72
CA GLU A 109 17.00 -4.59 18.17
C GLU A 109 15.54 -5.05 18.24
N HIS A 110 15.08 -5.39 19.45
CA HIS A 110 13.71 -5.86 19.69
C HIS A 110 12.66 -4.83 19.27
N GLY A 111 11.63 -5.27 18.55
CA GLY A 111 10.56 -4.40 18.05
C GLY A 111 10.94 -3.59 16.81
N SER A 112 12.14 -3.82 16.24
CA SER A 112 12.47 -3.31 14.92
C SER A 112 11.66 -4.00 13.84
N ILE A 113 11.27 -3.24 12.83
CA ILE A 113 10.49 -3.74 11.70
C ILE A 113 11.19 -3.26 10.43
N VAL A 114 11.41 -4.17 9.49
CA VAL A 114 12.00 -3.86 8.19
C VAL A 114 11.06 -4.37 7.13
N TYR A 115 10.81 -3.57 6.10
CA TYR A 115 10.09 -4.02 4.91
C TYR A 115 10.61 -3.28 3.68
N GLY A 116 10.56 -3.95 2.53
CA GLY A 116 11.15 -3.45 1.31
C GLY A 116 11.20 -4.50 0.21
N SER A 117 12.03 -4.28 -0.79
CA SER A 117 12.29 -5.22 -1.85
C SER A 117 13.77 -5.44 -2.10
N ILE A 118 14.11 -6.63 -2.63
CA ILE A 118 15.45 -6.96 -3.09
C ILE A 118 15.38 -7.23 -4.58
N ARG A 119 15.95 -6.34 -5.40
CA ARG A 119 16.08 -6.52 -6.85
C ARG A 119 17.56 -6.44 -7.25
N ASN A 120 18.05 -7.41 -8.01
CA ASN A 120 19.47 -7.51 -8.38
C ASN A 120 20.44 -7.44 -7.18
N GLY A 121 20.03 -7.99 -6.03
CA GLY A 121 20.83 -8.00 -4.81
C GLY A 121 20.92 -6.65 -4.08
N ILE A 122 20.20 -5.64 -4.53
CA ILE A 122 20.09 -4.34 -3.87
C ILE A 122 18.76 -4.30 -3.13
N PHE A 123 18.83 -4.10 -1.82
CA PHE A 123 17.70 -3.81 -0.96
C PHE A 123 17.30 -2.34 -1.10
N GLU A 124 15.99 -2.13 -1.22
CA GLU A 124 15.33 -0.84 -1.14
C GLU A 124 14.16 -0.97 -0.18
N GLY A 125 13.99 -0.03 0.74
CA GLY A 125 12.92 -0.11 1.71
C GLY A 125 13.17 0.69 2.98
N LYS A 126 12.46 0.31 4.04
CA LYS A 126 12.45 1.00 5.33
C LYS A 126 12.91 0.12 6.46
N ILE A 127 13.60 0.75 7.40
CA ILE A 127 14.09 0.16 8.63
C ILE A 127 13.55 1.00 9.79
N HIS A 128 12.52 0.49 10.45
CA HIS A 128 12.00 1.06 11.68
C HIS A 128 12.78 0.53 12.87
N THR A 129 13.41 1.44 13.60
CA THR A 129 14.07 1.17 14.89
C THR A 129 13.23 1.77 16.02
N LYS A 130 13.61 1.56 17.27
CA LYS A 130 12.85 2.13 18.41
C LYS A 130 12.81 3.66 18.40
N ASN A 131 13.88 4.28 17.88
CA ASN A 131 14.09 5.72 17.99
C ASN A 131 13.88 6.48 16.69
N GLN A 132 14.09 5.82 15.55
CA GLN A 132 14.02 6.47 14.24
C GLN A 132 13.76 5.49 13.11
N THR A 133 13.21 6.01 12.02
CA THR A 133 13.10 5.31 10.74
C THR A 133 14.24 5.69 9.81
N TYR A 134 14.78 4.71 9.08
CA TYR A 134 15.73 4.90 7.98
C TYR A 134 15.12 4.43 6.67
N TYR A 135 15.48 5.13 5.60
CA TYR A 135 15.07 4.83 4.23
C TYR A 135 16.30 4.46 3.42
N VAL A 136 16.25 3.34 2.72
CA VAL A 136 17.28 2.88 1.78
C VAL A 136 16.71 2.97 0.38
N GLU A 137 17.34 3.73 -0.50
CA GLU A 137 16.90 3.91 -1.89
C GLU A 137 18.04 3.78 -2.89
N ARG A 138 17.73 3.45 -4.14
CA ARG A 138 18.72 3.35 -5.21
C ARG A 138 19.18 4.73 -5.68
N THR A 139 20.49 4.85 -5.95
CA THR A 139 21.11 6.11 -6.40
C THR A 139 20.54 6.64 -7.71
N HIS A 140 20.19 5.75 -8.65
CA HIS A 140 19.69 6.15 -9.98
C HIS A 140 18.38 6.96 -9.92
N LYS A 141 17.57 6.83 -8.86
CA LYS A 141 16.34 7.60 -8.65
C LYS A 141 16.59 9.10 -8.48
N TYR A 142 17.83 9.44 -8.14
CA TYR A 142 18.30 10.79 -7.88
C TYR A 142 19.28 11.29 -8.95
N GLY A 143 19.37 10.60 -10.09
CA GLY A 143 20.32 10.95 -11.16
C GLY A 143 21.79 10.63 -10.84
N LEU A 144 22.05 9.92 -9.74
CA LEU A 144 23.40 9.60 -9.27
C LEU A 144 23.93 8.30 -9.92
N LYS A 145 24.05 8.28 -11.26
CA LYS A 145 24.29 7.05 -12.05
C LYS A 145 25.75 6.54 -12.04
N ASP A 146 26.74 7.38 -11.70
CA ASP A 146 28.18 7.06 -11.76
C ASP A 146 28.87 7.03 -10.38
N GLN A 147 28.10 6.72 -9.34
CA GLN A 147 28.63 6.69 -7.98
C GLN A 147 29.29 5.34 -7.63
N PRO A 148 30.32 5.30 -6.76
CA PRO A 148 30.95 4.06 -6.31
C PRO A 148 30.07 3.24 -5.35
N TYR A 149 28.83 3.68 -5.12
CA TYR A 149 27.84 3.08 -4.24
C TYR A 149 26.51 2.95 -4.99
N HIS A 150 25.77 1.87 -4.74
CA HIS A 150 24.53 1.56 -5.45
C HIS A 150 23.27 2.09 -4.75
N SER A 151 23.37 2.41 -3.46
CA SER A 151 22.26 2.86 -2.62
C SER A 151 22.64 4.07 -1.79
N ILE A 152 21.63 4.80 -1.34
CA ILE A 152 21.74 5.82 -0.31
C ILE A 152 20.92 5.38 0.90
N ILE A 153 21.27 5.91 2.07
CA ILE A 153 20.47 5.74 3.29
C ILE A 153 20.36 7.06 4.05
N TYR A 154 19.14 7.45 4.40
CA TYR A 154 18.87 8.67 5.16
C TYR A 154 17.89 8.42 6.30
N SER A 155 17.91 9.28 7.31
CA SER A 155 16.95 9.21 8.42
C SER A 155 15.69 9.98 8.08
N GLU A 156 14.57 9.56 8.66
CA GLU A 156 13.32 10.32 8.62
C GLU A 156 13.48 11.76 9.12
N ASN A 157 14.44 12.01 10.02
CA ASN A 157 14.71 13.34 10.58
C ASN A 157 15.35 14.30 9.57
N ASP A 158 15.89 13.78 8.47
CA ASP A 158 16.52 14.57 7.41
C ASP A 158 15.55 14.88 6.25
N VAL A 159 14.29 14.45 6.39
CA VAL A 159 13.19 14.70 5.44
C VAL A 159 12.36 15.86 5.95
N HIS A 160 12.33 16.94 5.18
CA HIS A 160 11.54 18.13 5.49
C HIS A 160 10.66 18.52 4.30
N ASP A 161 9.64 19.33 4.55
CA ASP A 161 8.73 19.81 3.53
C ASP A 161 9.18 21.20 3.04
N PRO A 162 9.83 21.30 1.88
CA PRO A 162 10.38 22.55 1.38
C PRO A 162 9.30 23.52 0.88
N TYR A 163 8.06 23.05 0.70
CA TYR A 163 6.98 23.83 0.11
C TYR A 163 5.88 24.17 1.12
N ALA A 164 6.10 23.94 2.42
CA ALA A 164 5.19 24.29 3.49
C ALA A 164 4.68 25.74 3.39
N ALA A 165 5.61 26.70 3.26
CA ALA A 165 5.27 28.12 3.12
C ALA A 165 4.53 28.47 1.82
N LYS A 166 4.73 27.70 0.74
CA LYS A 166 4.02 27.94 -0.54
C LYS A 166 2.56 27.52 -0.50
N ARG A 167 2.17 26.75 0.52
CA ARG A 167 0.81 26.23 0.70
C ARG A 167 0.03 26.95 1.82
N GLU A 168 0.61 27.98 2.46
CA GLU A 168 0.00 28.68 3.61
C GLU A 168 -1.26 29.49 3.28
N ASP A 169 -1.45 29.93 2.03
CA ASP A 169 -2.57 30.80 1.64
C ASP A 169 -3.79 30.06 1.06
N HIS A 170 -3.72 28.73 0.92
CA HIS A 170 -4.81 27.94 0.39
C HIS A 170 -5.08 26.73 1.27
N ILE A 171 -6.36 26.35 1.33
CA ILE A 171 -6.92 25.13 1.94
C ILE A 171 -6.24 23.82 1.45
N GLY A 172 -5.22 23.87 0.58
CA GLY A 172 -4.67 22.75 -0.17
C GLY A 172 -3.28 22.29 0.26
N GLY A 173 -3.21 21.37 1.22
CA GLY A 173 -2.21 20.29 1.15
C GLY A 173 -2.81 18.93 0.82
N CYS A 174 -4.09 18.73 1.13
CA CYS A 174 -4.96 17.70 0.57
C CYS A 174 -6.03 18.39 -0.30
N ALA A 175 -6.28 17.89 -1.50
CA ALA A 175 -6.85 18.68 -2.59
C ALA A 175 -8.19 19.38 -2.27
N GLY A 176 -8.34 20.58 -2.84
CA GLY A 176 -9.65 21.13 -3.15
C GLY A 176 -9.76 22.61 -2.84
N THR A 177 -9.95 23.43 -3.87
CA THR A 177 -10.62 24.73 -3.62
C THR A 177 -12.00 24.45 -3.02
N GLY A 178 -12.58 25.40 -2.27
CA GLY A 178 -13.93 25.22 -1.72
C GLY A 178 -14.98 24.80 -2.75
N LYS A 179 -14.77 25.14 -4.04
CA LYS A 179 -15.61 24.69 -5.15
C LYS A 179 -15.51 23.19 -5.43
N ILE A 180 -14.31 22.61 -5.39
CA ILE A 180 -14.10 21.17 -5.62
C ILE A 180 -14.75 20.38 -4.48
N LEU A 181 -14.52 20.79 -3.23
CA LEU A 181 -15.12 20.13 -2.06
C LEU A 181 -16.65 20.19 -2.09
N GLN A 182 -17.21 21.34 -2.50
CA GLN A 182 -18.65 21.47 -2.68
C GLN A 182 -19.18 20.55 -3.79
N TRP A 183 -18.51 20.51 -4.95
CA TRP A 183 -18.90 19.62 -6.04
C TRP A 183 -18.87 18.14 -5.60
N MET A 184 -17.83 17.72 -4.88
CA MET A 184 -17.77 16.36 -4.32
C MET A 184 -18.94 16.11 -3.36
N GLN A 185 -19.23 17.04 -2.46
CA GLN A 185 -20.36 16.90 -1.55
C GLN A 185 -21.71 16.79 -2.28
N ASP A 186 -21.90 17.58 -3.34
CA ASP A 186 -23.11 17.57 -4.16
C ASP A 186 -23.28 16.21 -4.85
N ILE A 187 -22.21 15.64 -5.41
CA ILE A 187 -22.23 14.29 -6.01
C ILE A 187 -22.51 13.21 -4.95
N SER A 188 -21.79 13.24 -3.82
CA SER A 188 -21.94 12.26 -2.74
C SER A 188 -23.39 12.16 -2.21
N SER A 189 -24.12 13.28 -2.22
CA SER A 189 -25.50 13.38 -1.76
C SER A 189 -26.56 13.20 -2.85
N SER A 190 -26.17 13.05 -4.12
CA SER A 190 -27.08 12.95 -5.27
C SER A 190 -27.32 11.53 -5.80
N ALA A 191 -26.98 10.52 -4.99
CA ALA A 191 -27.20 9.12 -5.32
C ALA A 191 -28.67 8.84 -5.63
N VAL A 192 -28.91 8.17 -6.75
CA VAL A 192 -30.25 7.74 -7.18
C VAL A 192 -30.52 6.35 -6.59
N SER A 193 -31.62 6.18 -5.85
CA SER A 193 -32.05 4.87 -5.39
C SER A 193 -32.46 4.01 -6.58
N GLU A 194 -31.85 2.84 -6.75
CA GLU A 194 -32.32 1.84 -7.71
C GLU A 194 -33.64 1.25 -7.16
N GLU A 195 -34.78 1.87 -7.50
CA GLU A 195 -36.08 1.21 -7.31
C GLU A 195 -36.09 -0.03 -8.19
N LYS A 196 -36.02 -1.22 -7.59
CA LYS A 196 -36.41 -2.46 -8.27
C LYS A 196 -37.83 -2.23 -8.76
N SER A 197 -38.01 -2.24 -10.07
CA SER A 197 -39.32 -2.17 -10.72
C SER A 197 -40.12 -3.44 -10.44
N GLU A 198 -40.59 -3.61 -9.21
CA GLU A 198 -41.68 -4.53 -8.91
C GLU A 198 -42.99 -3.79 -9.11
N LYS A 199 -43.84 -4.34 -9.97
CA LYS A 199 -45.16 -3.82 -10.31
C LYS A 199 -45.95 -3.55 -9.02
N LYS A 200 -46.25 -2.28 -8.74
CA LYS A 200 -47.15 -1.86 -7.65
C LYS A 200 -48.54 -2.47 -7.87
N SER A 201 -49.03 -3.21 -6.88
CA SER A 201 -50.47 -3.34 -6.64
C SER A 201 -50.84 -2.36 -5.53
N GLU A 202 -51.79 -1.49 -5.82
CA GLU A 202 -52.28 -0.43 -4.94
C GLU A 202 -53.11 -1.04 -3.80
N LYS A 203 -52.60 -0.97 -2.57
CA LYS A 203 -53.39 -0.70 -1.35
C LYS A 203 -52.55 0.15 -0.42
N GLU A 204 -52.87 1.44 -0.39
CA GLU A 204 -52.26 2.44 0.49
C GLU A 204 -52.78 2.26 1.91
N ASP A 205 -51.84 2.19 2.87
CA ASP A 205 -52.11 2.06 4.30
C ASP A 205 -51.64 3.36 4.97
N GLU A 206 -52.59 4.17 5.46
CA GLU A 206 -52.41 5.58 5.90
C GLU A 206 -51.35 5.72 7.02
N SER A 207 -51.06 4.66 7.76
CA SER A 207 -50.04 4.62 8.82
C SER A 207 -48.62 4.85 8.27
N LYS A 208 -48.30 4.35 7.06
CA LYS A 208 -46.97 4.54 6.43
C LYS A 208 -46.75 5.97 5.94
N MET A 209 -47.82 6.73 5.69
CA MET A 209 -47.70 8.12 5.23
C MET A 209 -47.30 9.04 6.39
N HIS A 210 -47.78 8.79 7.61
CA HIS A 210 -47.41 9.57 8.80
C HIS A 210 -45.95 9.35 9.20
N GLU A 211 -45.47 8.10 9.13
CA GLU A 211 -44.06 7.76 9.40
C GLU A 211 -43.12 8.32 8.32
N ASN A 212 -43.53 8.27 7.04
CA ASN A 212 -42.79 8.90 5.95
C ASN A 212 -42.80 10.43 6.03
N LEU A 213 -43.89 11.06 6.49
CA LEU A 213 -43.96 12.51 6.74
C LEU A 213 -43.10 12.93 7.93
N LEU A 214 -42.99 12.12 8.98
CA LEU A 214 -42.07 12.35 10.10
C LEU A 214 -40.60 12.15 9.67
N ARG A 215 -40.33 11.16 8.80
CA ARG A 215 -39.01 10.93 8.18
C ARG A 215 -38.63 12.05 7.22
N LYS A 216 -39.59 12.60 6.46
CA LYS A 216 -39.42 13.76 5.57
C LYS A 216 -39.31 15.08 6.33
N LYS A 217 -39.97 15.22 7.48
CA LYS A 217 -39.81 16.38 8.40
C LYS A 217 -38.48 16.34 9.16
N ARG A 218 -37.99 15.15 9.56
CA ARG A 218 -36.62 14.97 10.06
C ARG A 218 -35.57 15.25 8.98
N SER A 219 -35.80 14.82 7.73
CA SER A 219 -34.87 15.09 6.63
C SER A 219 -34.84 16.56 6.23
N THR A 220 -35.98 17.28 6.28
CA THR A 220 -36.06 18.70 5.92
C THR A 220 -35.62 19.68 7.01
N ALA A 221 -35.63 19.26 8.28
CA ALA A 221 -35.00 20.02 9.36
C ALA A 221 -33.46 19.92 9.33
N PHE A 222 -32.92 18.80 8.82
CA PHE A 222 -31.48 18.53 8.75
C PHE A 222 -30.81 19.14 7.49
N THR A 223 -31.57 19.38 6.42
CA THR A 223 -31.04 19.94 5.15
C THR A 223 -30.70 21.43 5.18
N ARG A 224 -31.05 22.16 6.24
CA ARG A 224 -30.86 23.63 6.27
C ARG A 224 -29.47 24.11 6.72
N ASN A 225 -28.56 23.24 7.15
CA ASN A 225 -27.26 23.66 7.70
C ASN A 225 -26.06 22.76 7.27
N TYR A 226 -26.05 22.30 6.01
CA TYR A 226 -25.07 21.32 5.51
C TYR A 226 -23.83 21.91 4.81
N HIS A 227 -23.44 23.16 5.09
CA HIS A 227 -22.25 23.76 4.46
C HIS A 227 -20.90 23.16 4.91
N ASN A 228 -20.91 22.12 5.76
CA ASN A 228 -20.02 22.17 6.91
C ASN A 228 -19.69 20.79 7.54
N ILE A 229 -19.42 19.75 6.71
CA ILE A 229 -18.71 18.52 7.17
C ILE A 229 -17.33 18.85 7.79
N TYR A 230 -16.80 20.05 7.51
CA TYR A 230 -15.55 20.59 8.05
C TYR A 230 -15.76 21.54 9.25
N THR A 231 -16.89 21.48 9.95
CA THR A 231 -17.16 22.35 11.12
C THR A 231 -17.40 21.61 12.41
N ARG A 232 -17.27 22.38 13.50
CA ARG A 232 -17.50 21.98 14.88
C ARG A 232 -18.78 21.17 15.10
N ASP A 233 -19.86 21.49 14.39
CA ASP A 233 -21.18 20.85 14.62
C ASP A 233 -21.28 19.47 13.94
N ALA A 234 -20.53 19.24 12.84
CA ALA A 234 -20.39 17.92 12.22
C ALA A 234 -19.47 16.98 13.02
N GLN A 235 -18.68 17.54 13.94
CA GLN A 235 -17.71 16.84 14.78
C GLN A 235 -18.19 16.68 16.24
N GLN A 236 -19.42 17.08 16.55
CA GLN A 236 -20.01 16.85 17.87
C GLN A 236 -20.41 15.39 18.05
N TYR A 237 -19.61 14.69 18.86
CA TYR A 237 -19.82 13.32 19.28
C TYR A 237 -21.15 13.12 20.02
N THR A 238 -21.91 12.10 19.63
CA THR A 238 -22.99 11.54 20.45
C THR A 238 -22.51 10.20 21.02
N PRO A 239 -22.43 10.04 22.36
CA PRO A 239 -22.05 8.77 22.96
C PRO A 239 -23.10 7.71 22.65
N TYR A 240 -22.71 6.67 21.92
CA TYR A 240 -23.56 5.52 21.64
C TYR A 240 -22.98 4.26 22.29
N SER A 241 -23.84 3.49 22.97
CA SER A 241 -23.47 2.27 23.66
C SER A 241 -22.96 1.22 22.68
N MET A 242 -21.70 0.81 22.85
CA MET A 242 -21.04 -0.21 22.06
C MET A 242 -21.73 -1.57 22.28
N LYS A 243 -22.20 -2.21 21.20
CA LYS A 243 -22.30 -3.67 21.16
C LYS A 243 -21.04 -4.16 20.49
N GLU A 244 -20.24 -4.98 21.17
CA GLU A 244 -19.09 -5.67 20.58
C GLU A 244 -19.55 -6.41 19.32
N THR A 245 -19.20 -5.89 18.15
CA THR A 245 -19.27 -6.66 16.91
C THR A 245 -17.92 -7.38 16.78
N ASN A 246 -17.85 -8.58 17.36
CA ASN A 246 -16.70 -9.47 17.22
C ASN A 246 -16.66 -10.05 15.79
N SER A 247 -16.42 -9.17 14.81
CA SER A 247 -16.24 -9.52 13.41
C SER A 247 -14.79 -9.93 13.18
N GLU A 248 -14.57 -11.18 12.79
CA GLU A 248 -13.27 -11.70 12.35
C GLU A 248 -12.77 -11.03 11.04
N LYS A 249 -13.66 -10.31 10.34
CA LYS A 249 -13.31 -9.57 9.11
C LYS A 249 -12.59 -8.27 9.46
N ARG A 250 -11.36 -8.11 8.98
CA ARG A 250 -10.49 -6.95 9.24
C ARG A 250 -9.71 -6.47 8.03
N ALA A 251 -9.74 -7.22 6.92
CA ALA A 251 -9.03 -6.89 5.70
C ALA A 251 -9.92 -6.09 4.72
N CYS A 252 -9.44 -4.93 4.29
CA CYS A 252 -10.02 -4.12 3.21
C CYS A 252 -9.22 -4.38 1.92
N SER A 253 -9.87 -4.97 0.92
CA SER A 253 -9.23 -5.28 -0.36
C SER A 253 -9.02 -4.03 -1.23
N LEU A 254 -7.84 -3.94 -1.86
CA LEU A 254 -7.43 -2.81 -2.69
C LEU A 254 -7.30 -3.20 -4.15
N TYR A 255 -7.86 -2.38 -5.02
CA TYR A 255 -7.48 -2.27 -6.42
C TYR A 255 -6.54 -1.08 -6.59
N ILE A 256 -5.36 -1.31 -7.17
CA ILE A 256 -4.41 -0.22 -7.47
C ILE A 256 -4.12 -0.19 -8.96
N GLN A 257 -4.37 0.95 -9.58
CA GLN A 257 -4.01 1.21 -10.96
C GLN A 257 -2.83 2.19 -11.02
N THR A 258 -1.90 1.98 -11.94
CA THR A 258 -0.91 3.00 -12.31
C THR A 258 -1.20 3.57 -13.68
N ASP A 259 -0.82 4.83 -13.91
CA ASP A 259 -0.92 5.45 -15.22
C ASP A 259 0.44 5.45 -15.96
N THR A 260 0.41 5.93 -17.21
CA THR A 260 1.60 5.95 -18.07
C THR A 260 2.68 6.91 -17.57
N PHE A 261 2.31 7.94 -16.81
CA PHE A 261 3.28 8.91 -16.27
C PHE A 261 4.18 8.24 -15.23
N LEU A 262 3.62 7.39 -14.37
CA LEU A 262 4.43 6.59 -13.45
C LEU A 262 5.29 5.56 -14.18
N TRP A 263 4.73 4.87 -15.18
CA TRP A 263 5.49 3.96 -16.04
C TRP A 263 6.69 4.64 -16.71
N ASP A 264 6.46 5.78 -17.36
CA ASP A 264 7.47 6.55 -18.07
C ASP A 264 8.53 7.11 -17.12
N HIS A 265 8.13 7.54 -15.93
CA HIS A 265 9.07 7.97 -14.91
C HIS A 265 10.06 6.84 -14.56
N ILE A 266 9.57 5.63 -14.31
CA ILE A 266 10.40 4.47 -13.92
C ILE A 266 11.27 3.98 -15.08
N ARG A 267 10.76 4.05 -16.31
CA ARG A 267 11.49 3.70 -17.53
C ARG A 267 12.77 4.53 -17.74
N ASN A 268 12.88 5.70 -17.12
CA ASN A 268 14.11 6.53 -17.20
C ASN A 268 15.33 5.91 -16.49
N TYR A 269 15.11 4.91 -15.65
CA TYR A 269 16.17 4.22 -14.91
C TYR A 269 16.06 2.69 -14.93
N GLU A 270 14.94 2.11 -15.38
CA GLU A 270 14.80 0.67 -15.62
C GLU A 270 14.68 0.36 -17.12
N LEU A 271 15.41 -0.66 -17.58
CA LEU A 271 15.57 -0.95 -19.02
C LEU A 271 14.54 -1.95 -19.57
N SER A 272 14.05 -2.86 -18.73
CA SER A 272 13.13 -3.92 -19.15
C SER A 272 11.73 -3.69 -18.59
N ASP A 273 10.75 -4.09 -19.40
CA ASP A 273 9.33 -4.14 -19.05
C ASP A 273 9.05 -4.92 -17.76
N THR A 274 9.79 -6.00 -17.51
CA THR A 274 9.70 -6.79 -16.27
C THR A 274 10.20 -5.99 -15.08
N ASN A 275 11.37 -5.35 -15.20
CA ASN A 275 11.95 -4.55 -14.12
C ASN A 275 11.05 -3.36 -13.73
N ILE A 276 10.44 -2.70 -14.72
CA ILE A 276 9.51 -1.58 -14.48
C ILE A 276 8.31 -2.08 -13.66
N ARG A 277 7.73 -3.22 -14.04
CA ARG A 277 6.63 -3.83 -13.29
C ARG A 277 7.04 -4.22 -11.86
N GLU A 278 8.21 -4.82 -11.68
CA GLU A 278 8.77 -5.13 -10.33
C GLU A 278 8.96 -3.88 -9.47
N GLU A 279 9.42 -2.79 -10.08
CA GLU A 279 9.59 -1.52 -9.37
C GLU A 279 8.24 -0.92 -8.95
N ILE A 280 7.25 -0.91 -9.85
CA ILE A 280 5.89 -0.46 -9.55
C ILE A 280 5.27 -1.30 -8.44
N THR A 281 5.40 -2.62 -8.53
CA THR A 281 4.83 -3.52 -7.53
C THR A 281 5.56 -3.40 -6.18
N SER A 282 6.88 -3.20 -6.18
CA SER A 282 7.66 -2.87 -4.99
C SER A 282 7.18 -1.57 -4.35
N LEU A 283 6.93 -0.54 -5.17
CA LEU A 283 6.43 0.76 -4.72
C LEU A 283 5.06 0.61 -4.04
N VAL A 284 4.12 -0.08 -4.69
CA VAL A 284 2.80 -0.40 -4.13
C VAL A 284 2.93 -1.14 -2.80
N SER A 285 3.75 -2.18 -2.77
CA SER A 285 3.95 -3.02 -1.58
C SER A 285 4.43 -2.23 -0.37
N GLN A 286 5.44 -1.38 -0.57
CA GLN A 286 6.01 -0.55 0.48
C GLN A 286 5.01 0.48 1.01
N HIS A 287 4.16 1.04 0.14
CA HIS A 287 3.11 1.98 0.54
C HIS A 287 2.03 1.28 1.38
N ILE A 288 1.56 0.09 0.95
CA ILE A 288 0.54 -0.65 1.70
C ILE A 288 1.08 -1.17 3.03
N LYS A 289 2.33 -1.65 3.09
CA LYS A 289 2.96 -1.98 4.39
C LYS A 289 3.05 -0.79 5.33
N ALA A 290 3.37 0.40 4.80
CA ALA A 290 3.42 1.62 5.61
C ALA A 290 2.04 1.99 6.18
N VAL A 291 0.99 1.89 5.36
CA VAL A 291 -0.39 2.13 5.79
C VAL A 291 -0.83 1.08 6.82
N ASN A 292 -0.57 -0.21 6.58
CA ASN A 292 -0.90 -1.27 7.53
C ASN A 292 -0.20 -1.05 8.87
N HIS A 293 1.06 -0.60 8.87
CA HIS A 293 1.77 -0.27 10.10
C HIS A 293 1.07 0.83 10.92
N ILE A 294 0.34 1.75 10.29
CA ILE A 294 -0.44 2.78 10.98
C ILE A 294 -1.80 2.24 11.42
N TYR A 295 -2.56 1.64 10.51
CA TYR A 295 -3.96 1.25 10.75
C TYR A 295 -4.09 0.03 11.66
N GLU A 296 -3.21 -0.98 11.54
CA GLU A 296 -3.27 -2.17 12.40
C GLU A 296 -2.95 -1.83 13.86
N ASN A 297 -2.08 -0.84 14.07
CA ASN A 297 -1.63 -0.37 15.38
C ASN A 297 -2.53 0.71 15.98
N THR A 298 -3.60 1.13 15.29
CA THR A 298 -4.57 2.10 15.79
C THR A 298 -5.80 1.39 16.36
N ASP A 299 -6.22 1.79 17.56
CA ASP A 299 -7.48 1.31 18.15
C ASP A 299 -8.61 2.28 17.81
N PHE A 300 -9.46 1.90 16.86
CA PHE A 300 -10.59 2.71 16.44
C PHE A 300 -11.81 2.42 17.33
N ASP A 301 -11.77 2.82 18.60
CA ASP A 301 -12.83 2.55 19.59
C ASP A 301 -13.26 1.07 19.59
N GLY A 302 -12.30 0.15 19.73
CA GLY A 302 -12.53 -1.30 19.79
C GLY A 302 -12.34 -2.04 18.46
N PHE A 303 -12.29 -1.33 17.32
CA PHE A 303 -11.90 -1.93 16.04
C PHE A 303 -10.37 -1.91 15.90
N ARG A 304 -9.72 -3.03 16.24
CA ARG A 304 -8.26 -3.23 16.14
C ARG A 304 -7.89 -4.14 14.97
N GLY A 305 -6.65 -4.01 14.50
CA GLY A 305 -6.09 -4.89 13.46
C GLY A 305 -6.70 -4.67 12.08
N ILE A 306 -7.24 -3.47 11.81
CA ILE A 306 -7.70 -3.10 10.48
C ILE A 306 -6.51 -3.05 9.54
N LYS A 307 -6.58 -3.80 8.44
CA LYS A 307 -5.49 -3.89 7.47
C LYS A 307 -5.98 -3.83 6.03
N PHE A 308 -5.04 -3.59 5.14
CA PHE A 308 -5.27 -3.52 3.70
C PHE A 308 -4.50 -4.63 2.99
N VAL A 309 -5.16 -5.25 2.01
CA VAL A 309 -4.57 -6.28 1.16
C VAL A 309 -4.80 -5.91 -0.29
N VAL A 310 -3.76 -6.00 -1.12
CA VAL A 310 -3.83 -5.71 -2.54
C VAL A 310 -4.41 -6.92 -3.25
N GLN A 311 -5.61 -6.75 -3.79
CA GLN A 311 -6.29 -7.80 -4.55
C GLN A 311 -5.97 -7.73 -6.04
N ARG A 312 -5.68 -6.53 -6.57
CA ARG A 312 -5.37 -6.39 -7.99
C ARG A 312 -4.52 -5.16 -8.25
N ILE A 313 -3.48 -5.32 -9.07
CA ILE A 313 -2.69 -4.20 -9.60
C ILE A 313 -2.84 -4.13 -11.11
N LYS A 314 -3.32 -3.01 -11.64
CA LYS A 314 -3.32 -2.75 -13.09
C LYS A 314 -2.23 -1.78 -13.47
N ILE A 315 -1.26 -2.22 -14.26
CA ILE A 315 -0.13 -1.40 -14.67
C ILE A 315 -0.35 -0.93 -16.11
N ASN A 316 -0.62 0.37 -16.29
CA ASN A 316 -0.73 0.94 -17.64
C ASN A 316 0.64 1.39 -18.18
N ASP A 317 1.06 0.80 -19.30
CA ASP A 317 2.26 1.21 -20.03
C ASP A 317 1.95 2.18 -21.19
N THR A 318 2.98 2.68 -21.87
CA THR A 318 2.84 3.71 -22.92
C THR A 318 1.89 3.34 -24.06
N ARG A 319 1.68 2.04 -24.32
CA ARG A 319 0.89 1.56 -25.47
C ARG A 319 -0.56 2.03 -25.38
N VAL A 320 -1.09 2.26 -24.17
CA VAL A 320 -2.48 2.70 -23.95
C VAL A 320 -2.78 4.11 -24.47
N CYS A 321 -1.74 4.90 -24.69
CA CYS A 321 -1.85 6.28 -25.19
C CYS A 321 -1.47 6.41 -26.66
N GLU A 322 -1.17 5.30 -27.35
CA GLU A 322 -0.85 5.32 -28.77
C GLU A 322 -2.09 5.59 -29.63
N HIS A 323 -1.94 6.45 -30.65
CA HIS A 323 -3.02 6.92 -31.53
C HIS A 323 -3.77 5.82 -32.33
N ARG A 324 -3.31 4.56 -32.25
CA ARG A 324 -3.92 3.42 -32.97
C ARG A 324 -5.07 2.75 -32.18
N VAL A 325 -5.28 3.13 -30.92
CA VAL A 325 -6.34 2.56 -30.07
C VAL A 325 -7.70 3.24 -30.38
N LYS A 326 -8.73 2.44 -30.70
CA LYS A 326 -10.06 2.91 -31.16
C LYS A 326 -10.82 3.82 -30.18
N ARG A 327 -10.43 3.82 -28.90
CA ARG A 327 -10.91 4.75 -27.87
C ARG A 327 -9.68 5.30 -27.15
N ALA A 328 -9.51 6.61 -27.14
CA ALA A 328 -8.45 7.25 -26.40
C ALA A 328 -8.63 6.92 -24.90
N ASN A 329 -7.61 6.37 -24.26
CA ASN A 329 -7.61 6.20 -22.82
C ASN A 329 -7.71 7.61 -22.17
N PRO A 330 -8.74 7.87 -21.33
CA PRO A 330 -9.00 9.20 -20.80
C PRO A 330 -7.88 9.69 -19.86
N PHE A 331 -7.05 8.78 -19.35
CA PHE A 331 -5.90 9.10 -18.50
C PHE A 331 -4.67 9.56 -19.29
N CYS A 332 -4.71 9.66 -20.62
CA CYS A 332 -3.55 10.04 -21.43
C CYS A 332 -3.34 11.56 -21.56
N SER A 333 -4.36 12.37 -21.28
CA SER A 333 -4.20 13.82 -21.36
C SER A 333 -3.17 14.30 -20.32
N PRO A 334 -2.17 15.12 -20.68
CA PRO A 334 -1.16 15.57 -19.73
C PRO A 334 -1.73 16.55 -18.69
N ASN A 335 -2.76 17.32 -19.03
CA ASN A 335 -3.28 18.41 -18.23
C ASN A 335 -4.62 18.05 -17.59
N ILE A 336 -4.64 16.98 -16.79
CA ILE A 336 -5.82 16.59 -16.02
C ILE A 336 -5.66 17.07 -14.58
N ASP A 337 -6.58 17.91 -14.13
CA ASP A 337 -6.63 18.32 -12.73
C ASP A 337 -6.99 17.14 -11.82
N VAL A 338 -6.53 17.18 -10.57
CA VAL A 338 -6.73 16.10 -9.58
C VAL A 338 -8.20 15.70 -9.41
N SER A 339 -9.14 16.65 -9.43
CA SER A 339 -10.56 16.34 -9.24
C SER A 339 -11.13 15.57 -10.44
N ASN A 340 -10.73 15.96 -11.65
CA ASN A 340 -11.11 15.26 -12.87
C ASN A 340 -10.44 13.89 -12.94
N PHE A 341 -9.18 13.78 -12.50
CA PHE A 341 -8.45 12.51 -12.46
C PHE A 341 -9.12 11.50 -11.51
N LEU A 342 -9.51 11.94 -10.30
CA LEU A 342 -10.32 11.13 -9.38
C LEU A 342 -11.68 10.76 -9.97
N ASN A 343 -12.38 11.71 -10.61
CA ASN A 343 -13.68 11.44 -11.24
C ASN A 343 -13.56 10.41 -12.37
N LEU A 344 -12.47 10.42 -13.16
CA LEU A 344 -12.21 9.39 -14.17
C LEU A 344 -12.04 8.01 -13.52
N ASN A 345 -11.28 7.91 -12.43
CA ASN A 345 -11.17 6.65 -11.66
C ASN A 345 -12.55 6.19 -11.15
N SER A 346 -13.36 7.14 -10.69
CA SER A 346 -14.68 6.88 -10.13
C SER A 346 -15.69 6.37 -11.17
N GLN A 347 -15.46 6.57 -12.48
CA GLN A 347 -16.40 6.11 -13.51
C GLN A 347 -16.33 4.62 -13.81
N PHE A 348 -15.32 3.91 -13.30
CA PHE A 348 -15.21 2.45 -13.42
C PHE A 348 -16.01 1.76 -12.30
N ASN A 349 -16.41 0.51 -12.55
CA ASN A 349 -17.02 -0.33 -11.53
C ASN A 349 -15.93 -0.94 -10.65
N HIS A 350 -15.97 -0.64 -9.34
CA HIS A 350 -15.05 -1.13 -8.33
C HIS A 350 -15.77 -1.92 -7.22
N ASP A 351 -16.92 -2.54 -7.52
CA ASP A 351 -17.78 -3.27 -6.56
C ASP A 351 -17.08 -4.45 -5.87
N ASP A 352 -16.09 -5.04 -6.54
CA ASP A 352 -15.30 -6.19 -6.09
C ASP A 352 -14.25 -5.81 -5.04
N PHE A 353 -14.02 -4.52 -4.80
CA PHE A 353 -12.95 -4.03 -3.94
C PHE A 353 -13.50 -3.13 -2.84
N CYS A 354 -12.85 -3.17 -1.66
CA CYS A 354 -13.14 -2.23 -0.59
C CYS A 354 -12.77 -0.79 -1.00
N LEU A 355 -11.59 -0.59 -1.62
CA LEU A 355 -11.15 0.68 -2.17
C LEU A 355 -10.38 0.51 -3.51
N ALA A 356 -10.41 1.56 -4.33
CA ALA A 356 -9.75 1.61 -5.64
C ALA A 356 -8.90 2.89 -5.80
N TYR A 357 -7.58 2.74 -5.95
CA TYR A 357 -6.64 3.86 -6.01
C TYR A 357 -5.92 3.97 -7.35
N ILE A 358 -5.62 5.20 -7.78
CA ILE A 358 -4.64 5.44 -8.86
C ILE A 358 -3.37 6.06 -8.30
N PHE A 359 -2.23 5.44 -8.60
CA PHE A 359 -0.89 5.93 -8.33
C PHE A 359 -0.33 6.57 -9.60
N THR A 360 0.13 7.82 -9.51
CA THR A 360 0.62 8.55 -10.68
C THR A 360 1.89 9.35 -10.38
N TYR A 361 2.54 9.83 -11.44
CA TYR A 361 3.66 10.77 -11.38
C TYR A 361 3.29 12.10 -12.05
N ARG A 362 2.08 12.60 -11.75
CA ARG A 362 1.54 13.87 -12.26
C ARG A 362 1.68 14.97 -11.23
N ASP A 363 2.22 16.11 -11.64
CA ASP A 363 2.31 17.28 -10.76
C ASP A 363 0.99 18.04 -10.79
N PHE A 364 0.19 17.89 -9.74
CA PHE A 364 -1.12 18.53 -9.66
C PHE A 364 -1.01 19.99 -9.19
N SER A 365 -1.93 20.81 -9.68
CA SER A 365 -1.98 22.23 -9.34
C SER A 365 -2.18 22.45 -7.84
N GLY A 366 -1.63 23.57 -7.33
CA GLY A 366 -1.75 23.94 -5.92
C GLY A 366 -0.93 23.08 -4.96
N GLY A 367 -0.04 22.22 -5.46
CA GLY A 367 0.80 21.35 -4.65
C GLY A 367 0.07 20.16 -4.05
N THR A 368 -1.02 19.74 -4.69
CA THR A 368 -1.88 18.65 -4.27
C THR A 368 -1.17 17.30 -4.41
N LEU A 369 -1.13 16.52 -3.33
CA LEU A 369 -0.51 15.19 -3.33
C LEU A 369 -1.51 14.03 -3.49
N GLY A 370 -2.77 14.25 -3.16
CA GLY A 370 -3.83 13.24 -3.24
C GLY A 370 -5.22 13.84 -3.12
N LEU A 371 -6.22 13.04 -3.48
CA LEU A 371 -7.64 13.35 -3.29
C LEU A 371 -8.45 12.04 -3.22
N ALA A 372 -9.41 11.99 -2.29
CA ALA A 372 -10.28 10.85 -2.10
C ALA A 372 -11.70 11.24 -1.71
N TRP A 373 -12.67 10.36 -1.99
CA TRP A 373 -14.06 10.54 -1.55
C TRP A 373 -14.21 10.25 -0.06
N VAL A 374 -14.83 11.17 0.68
CA VAL A 374 -15.02 11.02 2.12
C VAL A 374 -16.22 10.11 2.41
N ALA A 375 -16.04 9.09 3.28
CA ALA A 375 -17.17 8.28 3.73
C ALA A 375 -18.07 9.03 4.72
N SER A 376 -19.32 8.60 4.79
CA SER A 376 -20.26 9.01 5.84
C SER A 376 -20.86 7.79 6.52
N ALA A 377 -21.05 7.87 7.83
CA ALA A 377 -21.76 6.84 8.60
C ALA A 377 -23.27 6.84 8.29
N SER A 378 -23.82 7.92 7.73
CA SER A 378 -25.24 7.99 7.39
C SER A 378 -25.52 8.87 6.16
N GLY A 379 -26.14 8.27 5.14
CA GLY A 379 -26.88 8.96 4.09
C GLY A 379 -26.07 9.48 2.89
N ALA A 380 -24.82 9.89 3.08
CA ALA A 380 -23.95 10.33 1.99
C ALA A 380 -23.11 9.16 1.44
N SER A 381 -22.95 9.11 0.12
CA SER A 381 -22.24 8.03 -0.59
C SER A 381 -20.76 8.34 -0.69
N GLY A 382 -19.87 7.36 -0.49
CA GLY A 382 -18.43 7.58 -0.58
C GLY A 382 -17.63 6.71 0.37
N GLY A 383 -16.33 6.62 0.06
CA GLY A 383 -15.33 5.89 0.81
C GLY A 383 -15.56 4.38 0.84
N ILE A 384 -15.12 3.72 1.90
CA ILE A 384 -15.09 2.25 1.97
C ILE A 384 -16.45 1.61 1.69
N CYS A 385 -16.40 0.48 0.99
CA CYS A 385 -17.55 -0.36 0.67
C CYS A 385 -18.67 0.34 -0.13
N GLU A 386 -18.36 1.42 -0.83
CA GLU A 386 -19.34 2.09 -1.69
C GLU A 386 -19.51 1.36 -3.04
N LYS A 387 -20.77 1.15 -3.45
CA LYS A 387 -21.12 0.43 -4.68
C LYS A 387 -21.25 1.34 -5.91
N TYR A 388 -21.13 0.74 -7.08
CA TYR A 388 -21.26 1.37 -8.39
C TYR A 388 -22.73 1.72 -8.69
N LYS A 389 -23.08 2.99 -8.56
CA LYS A 389 -24.47 3.48 -8.71
C LYS A 389 -24.57 4.82 -9.42
N SER A 390 -25.78 5.19 -9.82
CA SER A 390 -26.05 6.43 -10.55
C SER A 390 -26.09 7.64 -9.63
N TYR A 391 -25.43 8.72 -10.03
CA TYR A 391 -25.43 10.02 -9.36
C TYR A 391 -25.94 11.09 -10.30
N THR A 392 -26.70 12.04 -9.76
CA THR A 392 -27.24 13.16 -10.53
C THR A 392 -26.33 14.37 -10.42
N GLU A 393 -25.98 14.97 -11.55
CA GLU A 393 -25.16 16.17 -11.63
C GLU A 393 -25.84 17.22 -12.50
N ASN A 394 -25.70 18.49 -12.15
CA ASN A 394 -26.23 19.60 -12.94
C ASN A 394 -25.14 20.14 -13.87
N ILE A 395 -25.19 19.76 -15.15
CA ILE A 395 -24.23 20.22 -16.18
C ILE A 395 -24.96 21.22 -17.07
N ALA A 396 -24.54 22.49 -17.03
CA ALA A 396 -25.12 23.59 -17.82
C ALA A 396 -26.66 23.69 -17.71
N GLY A 397 -27.19 23.50 -16.49
CA GLY A 397 -28.63 23.56 -16.20
C GLY A 397 -29.43 22.30 -16.58
N ARG A 398 -28.78 21.24 -17.05
CA ARG A 398 -29.40 19.93 -17.31
C ARG A 398 -28.97 18.91 -16.27
N GLN A 399 -29.92 18.14 -15.74
CA GLN A 399 -29.62 17.00 -14.90
C GLN A 399 -29.09 15.85 -15.76
N VAL A 400 -27.86 15.45 -15.49
CA VAL A 400 -27.18 14.32 -16.12
C VAL A 400 -26.96 13.26 -15.05
N GLN A 401 -27.35 12.03 -15.35
CA GLN A 401 -27.03 10.89 -14.49
C GLN A 401 -25.79 10.19 -15.00
N THR A 402 -24.85 9.89 -14.11
CA THR A 402 -23.64 9.14 -14.45
C THR A 402 -23.35 8.14 -13.35
N LYS A 403 -23.07 6.89 -13.73
CA LYS A 403 -22.69 5.85 -12.79
C LYS A 403 -21.26 6.06 -12.31
N ARG A 404 -21.03 5.91 -11.00
CA ARG A 404 -19.73 6.07 -10.35
C ARG A 404 -19.56 5.09 -9.20
N SER A 405 -18.33 4.71 -8.90
CA SER A 405 -17.90 4.08 -7.65
C SER A 405 -17.14 5.13 -6.84
N LEU A 406 -17.69 5.54 -5.70
CA LEU A 406 -17.08 6.58 -4.85
C LEU A 406 -16.21 5.97 -3.73
N ASN A 407 -15.82 4.70 -3.86
CA ASN A 407 -14.80 4.03 -3.04
C ASN A 407 -13.38 4.25 -3.60
N THR A 408 -13.11 5.46 -4.10
CA THR A 408 -11.90 5.76 -4.87
C THR A 408 -11.04 6.86 -4.26
N GLY A 409 -9.75 6.81 -4.60
CA GLY A 409 -8.75 7.83 -4.26
C GLY A 409 -7.63 7.89 -5.30
N VAL A 410 -6.82 8.95 -5.23
CA VAL A 410 -5.63 9.12 -6.08
C VAL A 410 -4.48 9.70 -5.26
N ILE A 411 -3.25 9.29 -5.56
CA ILE A 411 -2.03 9.90 -5.01
C ILE A 411 -0.99 10.12 -6.10
N THR A 412 -0.12 11.11 -5.91
CA THR A 412 1.02 11.39 -6.79
C THR A 412 2.36 11.36 -6.06
N PHE A 413 3.42 10.98 -6.78
CA PHE A 413 4.80 10.92 -6.28
C PHE A 413 5.66 12.12 -6.68
N VAL A 414 5.04 13.18 -7.23
CA VAL A 414 5.73 14.42 -7.62
C VAL A 414 4.94 15.63 -7.13
N ASN A 415 5.64 16.66 -6.70
CA ASN A 415 5.05 17.93 -6.28
C ASN A 415 6.00 19.08 -6.58
N TYR A 416 5.51 20.10 -7.28
CA TYR A 416 6.31 21.23 -7.76
C TYR A 416 7.57 20.76 -8.52
N ASN A 417 7.38 19.80 -9.42
CA ASN A 417 8.41 19.09 -10.20
C ASN A 417 9.51 18.38 -9.38
N SER A 418 9.35 18.25 -8.07
CA SER A 418 10.29 17.50 -7.23
C SER A 418 9.70 16.17 -6.78
N ARG A 419 10.52 15.12 -6.82
CA ARG A 419 10.13 13.78 -6.37
C ARG A 419 9.81 13.81 -4.88
N VAL A 420 8.63 13.32 -4.54
CA VAL A 420 8.17 13.18 -3.16
C VAL A 420 8.85 11.95 -2.53
N PRO A 421 9.53 12.06 -1.38
CA PRO A 421 10.14 10.92 -0.71
C PRO A 421 9.08 9.93 -0.20
N PRO A 422 9.42 8.63 -0.07
CA PRO A 422 8.49 7.59 0.39
C PRO A 422 7.73 7.97 1.67
N LYS A 423 8.43 8.54 2.66
CA LYS A 423 7.83 9.02 3.91
C LYS A 423 6.59 9.90 3.70
N VAL A 424 6.71 10.88 2.80
CA VAL A 424 5.65 11.88 2.58
C VAL A 424 4.53 11.24 1.76
N SER A 425 4.85 10.48 0.70
CA SER A 425 3.83 9.82 -0.13
C SER A 425 3.04 8.73 0.60
N GLU A 426 3.66 8.04 1.55
CA GLU A 426 3.00 7.04 2.41
C GLU A 426 2.03 7.67 3.40
N LEU A 427 2.43 8.79 4.02
CA LEU A 427 1.53 9.57 4.88
C LEU A 427 0.39 10.18 4.07
N THR A 428 0.65 10.64 2.84
CA THR A 428 -0.42 11.06 1.91
C THR A 428 -1.40 9.91 1.66
N LEU A 429 -0.93 8.70 1.36
CA LEU A 429 -1.84 7.57 1.14
C LEU A 429 -2.66 7.26 2.41
N ALA A 430 -2.03 7.25 3.59
CA ALA A 430 -2.73 7.02 4.85
C ALA A 430 -3.80 8.11 5.12
N HIS A 431 -3.52 9.35 4.74
CA HIS A 431 -4.44 10.49 4.82
C HIS A 431 -5.64 10.33 3.89
N GLU A 432 -5.41 10.01 2.61
CA GLU A 432 -6.50 9.80 1.64
C GLU A 432 -7.39 8.61 2.02
N ILE A 433 -6.80 7.53 2.53
CA ILE A 433 -7.56 6.40 3.08
C ILE A 433 -8.33 6.85 4.33
N GLY A 434 -7.80 7.78 5.13
CA GLY A 434 -8.50 8.34 6.29
C GLY A 434 -9.79 9.05 5.91
N HIS A 435 -9.78 9.79 4.79
CA HIS A 435 -10.99 10.34 4.18
C HIS A 435 -11.95 9.23 3.74
N ASN A 436 -11.47 8.18 3.07
CA ASN A 436 -12.32 7.04 2.70
C ASN A 436 -12.91 6.29 3.90
N PHE A 437 -12.28 6.37 5.07
CA PHE A 437 -12.83 5.84 6.33
C PHE A 437 -13.71 6.86 7.07
N GLY A 438 -13.88 8.06 6.51
CA GLY A 438 -14.86 9.06 6.94
C GLY A 438 -14.32 10.12 7.88
N SER A 439 -12.99 10.19 8.09
CA SER A 439 -12.42 11.31 8.82
C SER A 439 -12.33 12.54 7.92
N PRO A 440 -12.93 13.68 8.27
CA PRO A 440 -12.56 14.97 7.67
C PRO A 440 -11.18 15.40 8.16
N HIS A 441 -10.73 16.57 7.70
CA HIS A 441 -9.54 17.19 8.25
C HIS A 441 -9.67 17.52 9.74
N ASP A 442 -8.55 17.41 10.46
CA ASP A 442 -8.47 17.60 11.89
C ASP A 442 -8.90 19.01 12.33
N TYR A 443 -9.92 19.03 13.19
CA TYR A 443 -10.46 20.19 13.89
C TYR A 443 -11.15 19.66 15.17
N PRO A 444 -11.27 20.43 16.27
CA PRO A 444 -10.70 21.75 16.53
C PRO A 444 -9.21 21.70 16.88
N LYS A 445 -8.65 22.77 17.50
CA LYS A 445 -7.21 22.93 17.75
C LYS A 445 -6.57 21.76 18.50
N GLU A 446 -7.31 21.10 19.40
CA GLU A 446 -6.83 19.91 20.13
C GLU A 446 -6.38 18.78 19.18
N CYS A 447 -7.06 18.62 18.04
CA CYS A 447 -6.74 17.61 17.03
C CYS A 447 -5.73 18.08 15.99
N ARG A 448 -5.24 19.32 16.08
CA ARG A 448 -4.15 19.87 15.24
C ARG A 448 -3.16 20.70 16.09
N PRO A 449 -2.45 20.05 17.03
CA PRO A 449 -1.70 20.75 18.07
C PRO A 449 -0.46 21.49 17.55
N GLY A 450 0.10 21.09 16.41
CA GLY A 450 1.32 21.66 15.84
C GLY A 450 2.55 21.56 16.75
N GLY A 451 3.45 22.53 16.62
CA GLY A 451 4.63 22.66 17.47
C GLY A 451 5.61 21.48 17.37
N ALA A 452 6.30 21.19 18.47
CA ALA A 452 7.38 20.18 18.49
C ALA A 452 6.89 18.74 18.24
N LYS A 453 5.61 18.45 18.54
CA LYS A 453 5.00 17.13 18.29
C LYS A 453 4.36 17.02 16.90
N GLY A 454 4.17 18.14 16.20
CA GLY A 454 3.52 18.20 14.89
C GLY A 454 2.01 17.96 14.93
N ASN A 455 1.40 18.01 13.75
CA ASN A 455 0.00 17.67 13.55
C ASN A 455 -0.19 16.18 13.28
N TYR A 456 -1.43 15.70 13.37
CA TYR A 456 -1.79 14.30 13.08
C TYR A 456 -1.98 14.06 11.57
N ILE A 457 -2.19 12.79 11.19
CA ILE A 457 -2.33 12.35 9.79
C ILE A 457 -3.39 13.17 9.04
N MET A 458 -4.53 13.49 9.66
CA MET A 458 -5.64 14.19 9.00
C MET A 458 -5.50 15.72 9.01
N TYR A 459 -4.30 16.24 9.22
CA TYR A 459 -4.04 17.68 9.06
C TYR A 459 -4.27 18.10 7.60
N ALA A 460 -4.96 19.23 7.41
CA ALA A 460 -5.38 19.70 6.07
C ALA A 460 -4.21 20.06 5.12
N SER A 461 -3.00 20.25 5.67
CA SER A 461 -1.80 20.54 4.89
C SER A 461 -0.84 19.37 4.91
N ALA A 462 -0.05 19.21 3.84
CA ALA A 462 1.00 18.19 3.78
C ALA A 462 1.95 18.33 4.97
N THR A 463 2.37 17.18 5.52
CA THR A 463 3.31 17.11 6.64
C THR A 463 4.61 16.45 6.17
N SER A 464 5.74 16.91 6.71
CA SER A 464 7.06 16.32 6.49
C SER A 464 7.24 14.94 7.13
N GLY A 465 6.30 14.54 8.00
CA GLY A 465 6.34 13.29 8.73
C GLY A 465 7.41 13.22 9.83
N ASP A 466 8.19 14.28 10.08
CA ASP A 466 9.35 14.32 11.00
C ASP A 466 8.94 14.44 12.47
N ARG A 467 7.64 14.55 12.74
CA ARG A 467 7.13 14.78 14.08
C ARG A 467 6.36 13.57 14.62
N PRO A 468 6.42 13.31 15.95
CA PRO A 468 5.80 12.15 16.59
C PRO A 468 4.29 11.95 16.36
N HIS A 469 3.53 12.99 15.99
CA HIS A 469 2.11 12.86 15.67
C HIS A 469 1.83 12.59 14.19
N ASN A 470 2.78 12.86 13.28
CA ASN A 470 2.51 12.80 11.85
C ASN A 470 2.17 11.40 11.35
N ASN A 471 2.52 10.34 12.10
CA ASN A 471 2.19 8.95 11.80
C ASN A 471 1.04 8.40 12.68
N LYS A 472 0.24 9.27 13.30
CA LYS A 472 -0.88 8.89 14.17
C LYS A 472 -2.16 9.62 13.79
N PHE A 473 -3.29 8.97 14.00
CA PHE A 473 -4.60 9.63 13.98
C PHE A 473 -4.82 10.42 15.27
N SER A 474 -5.52 11.55 15.16
CA SER A 474 -6.02 12.29 16.32
C SER A 474 -7.21 11.58 16.96
N GLU A 475 -7.59 11.94 18.17
CA GLU A 475 -8.83 11.44 18.79
C GLU A 475 -10.07 11.79 17.94
N CYS A 476 -10.10 12.97 17.31
CA CYS A 476 -11.18 13.36 16.40
C CYS A 476 -11.27 12.41 15.20
N SER A 477 -10.12 12.11 14.58
CA SER A 477 -10.06 11.19 13.44
C SER A 477 -10.51 9.77 13.84
N ILE A 478 -10.05 9.29 15.00
CA ILE A 478 -10.43 7.99 15.54
C ILE A 478 -11.95 7.87 15.65
N HIS A 479 -12.62 8.83 16.28
CA HIS A 479 -14.08 8.79 16.45
C HIS A 479 -14.85 8.80 15.13
N ASN A 480 -14.41 9.61 14.15
CA ASN A 480 -15.06 9.67 12.83
C ASN A 480 -14.92 8.35 12.08
N ILE A 481 -13.71 7.77 12.08
CA ILE A 481 -13.44 6.47 11.48
C ILE A 481 -14.25 5.38 12.16
N SER A 482 -14.27 5.34 13.49
CA SER A 482 -15.05 4.39 14.28
C SER A 482 -16.55 4.45 13.97
N ALA A 483 -17.10 5.63 13.66
CA ALA A 483 -18.50 5.77 13.28
C ALA A 483 -18.81 5.07 11.94
N VAL A 484 -17.94 5.23 10.94
CA VAL A 484 -18.10 4.55 9.64
C VAL A 484 -17.85 3.05 9.77
N LEU A 485 -16.80 2.64 10.48
CA LEU A 485 -16.52 1.22 10.74
C LEU A 485 -17.71 0.55 11.41
N ARG A 486 -18.34 1.22 12.38
CA ARG A 486 -19.56 0.71 13.02
C ARG A 486 -20.67 0.50 12.00
N ALA A 487 -20.99 1.51 11.19
CA ALA A 487 -22.02 1.42 10.15
C ALA A 487 -21.77 0.26 9.17
N VAL A 488 -20.50 0.05 8.78
CA VAL A 488 -20.09 -1.06 7.91
C VAL A 488 -20.22 -2.41 8.62
N PHE A 489 -19.65 -2.57 9.82
CA PHE A 489 -19.65 -3.86 10.53
C PHE A 489 -21.02 -4.26 11.08
N SER A 490 -21.92 -3.30 11.36
CA SER A 490 -23.32 -3.58 11.72
C SER A 490 -24.24 -3.75 10.51
N ASN A 491 -23.75 -3.51 9.29
CA ASN A 491 -24.55 -3.38 8.06
C ASN A 491 -25.67 -2.32 8.17
N GLU A 492 -25.45 -1.26 8.95
CA GLU A 492 -26.38 -0.15 9.13
C GLU A 492 -26.02 0.98 8.14
N GLY A 493 -26.71 1.01 7.00
CA GLY A 493 -26.55 2.08 6.02
C GLY A 493 -25.35 1.92 5.07
N LYS A 494 -24.40 1.02 5.36
CA LYS A 494 -23.32 0.59 4.46
C LYS A 494 -23.15 -0.92 4.52
N GLU A 495 -22.93 -1.55 3.36
CA GLU A 495 -22.68 -2.99 3.27
C GLU A 495 -21.26 -3.34 3.73
N ASN A 496 -21.08 -4.44 4.44
CA ASN A 496 -19.77 -4.90 4.85
C ASN A 496 -19.01 -5.62 3.72
N CYS A 497 -18.04 -4.92 3.13
CA CYS A 497 -17.11 -5.46 2.13
C CYS A 497 -15.80 -6.01 2.71
N PHE A 498 -15.61 -6.00 4.04
CA PHE A 498 -14.38 -6.53 4.65
C PHE A 498 -14.33 -8.06 4.56
N GLU A 499 -13.11 -8.55 4.45
CA GLU A 499 -12.79 -9.96 4.34
C GLU A 499 -12.08 -10.46 5.61
N LYS A 500 -12.15 -11.77 5.83
CA LYS A 500 -11.34 -12.41 6.87
C LYS A 500 -9.88 -12.33 6.47
N ASP A 501 -9.02 -12.15 7.45
CA ASP A 501 -7.59 -12.34 7.21
C ASP A 501 -7.33 -13.84 7.08
N ASP A 502 -7.17 -14.25 5.84
CA ASP A 502 -7.28 -15.64 5.44
C ASP A 502 -5.88 -16.30 5.32
N GLY A 503 -4.82 -15.56 5.68
CA GLY A 503 -3.43 -16.03 5.72
C GLY A 503 -2.82 -16.31 4.34
N ALA A 504 -1.90 -17.26 4.31
CA ALA A 504 -1.11 -17.70 3.16
C ALA A 504 -1.92 -17.94 1.87
N PHE A 505 -1.33 -17.61 0.71
CA PHE A 505 -1.93 -17.80 -0.60
C PHE A 505 -1.17 -18.76 -1.52
N CYS A 506 -1.77 -19.93 -1.70
CA CYS A 506 -1.35 -20.90 -2.69
C CYS A 506 -1.56 -20.41 -4.12
N GLY A 507 -0.48 -20.31 -4.89
CA GLY A 507 -0.46 -20.01 -6.33
C GLY A 507 0.34 -18.76 -6.69
N ASN A 508 0.98 -18.10 -5.73
CA ASN A 508 1.87 -16.95 -5.93
C ASN A 508 3.36 -17.31 -6.05
N LYS A 509 3.68 -18.62 -6.10
CA LYS A 509 5.04 -19.17 -6.21
C LYS A 509 5.91 -18.91 -4.97
N ILE A 510 5.27 -18.69 -3.82
CA ILE A 510 5.92 -18.47 -2.55
C ILE A 510 5.39 -19.54 -1.61
N VAL A 511 6.27 -20.38 -1.08
CA VAL A 511 5.86 -21.38 -0.07
C VAL A 511 5.60 -20.67 1.24
N GLU A 512 4.37 -20.74 1.70
CA GLU A 512 3.89 -20.09 2.91
C GLU A 512 3.50 -21.10 4.03
N ASP A 513 3.12 -20.58 5.21
CA ASP A 513 2.76 -21.42 6.35
C ASP A 513 1.49 -22.24 6.02
N GLY A 514 1.65 -23.57 5.92
CA GLY A 514 0.58 -24.49 5.52
C GLY A 514 0.73 -25.07 4.11
N GLU A 515 1.75 -24.67 3.36
CA GLU A 515 2.08 -25.16 2.02
C GLU A 515 3.35 -26.02 2.03
N GLU A 516 3.46 -26.99 1.12
CA GLU A 516 4.68 -27.81 0.96
C GLU A 516 5.51 -27.38 -0.26
N CYS A 517 4.84 -26.74 -1.22
CA CYS A 517 5.41 -26.19 -2.45
C CYS A 517 4.42 -25.16 -3.02
N ASP A 518 4.87 -24.24 -3.85
CA ASP A 518 3.98 -23.41 -4.64
C ASP A 518 4.65 -23.13 -6.00
N CYS A 519 4.07 -23.68 -7.05
CA CYS A 519 4.57 -23.59 -8.41
C CYS A 519 3.78 -22.60 -9.28
N GLY A 520 2.69 -22.01 -8.79
CA GLY A 520 1.84 -21.09 -9.54
C GLY A 520 0.35 -21.45 -9.52
N TYR A 521 -0.46 -20.58 -10.13
CA TYR A 521 -1.91 -20.62 -10.03
C TYR A 521 -2.53 -21.78 -10.82
N ASP A 522 -2.11 -21.98 -12.07
CA ASP A 522 -2.64 -23.00 -12.97
C ASP A 522 -1.53 -23.90 -13.55
N GLU A 523 -1.91 -24.84 -14.42
CA GLU A 523 -0.97 -25.76 -15.09
C GLU A 523 0.00 -25.05 -16.06
N LYS A 524 -0.35 -23.86 -16.56
CA LYS A 524 0.52 -23.09 -17.45
C LYS A 524 1.63 -22.42 -16.65
N GLU A 525 1.30 -21.90 -15.47
CA GLU A 525 2.25 -21.28 -14.56
C GLU A 525 3.09 -22.32 -13.81
N CYS A 526 2.49 -23.44 -13.41
CA CYS A 526 3.13 -24.53 -12.68
C CYS A 526 3.89 -25.49 -13.61
N THR A 527 5.10 -25.10 -13.97
CA THR A 527 6.01 -25.94 -14.75
C THR A 527 6.68 -27.05 -13.93
N GLU A 528 6.54 -27.00 -12.60
CA GLU A 528 7.13 -27.99 -11.69
C GLU A 528 6.36 -29.31 -11.69
N LYS A 529 7.04 -30.41 -12.05
CA LYS A 529 6.46 -31.76 -12.01
C LYS A 529 6.16 -32.26 -10.60
N CYS A 530 6.76 -31.62 -9.59
CA CYS A 530 6.75 -32.05 -8.20
C CYS A 530 5.69 -31.36 -7.35
N CYS A 531 5.08 -30.29 -7.87
CA CYS A 531 4.10 -29.50 -7.12
C CYS A 531 2.75 -29.53 -7.85
N TYR A 532 1.66 -29.54 -7.08
CA TYR A 532 0.34 -29.27 -7.62
C TYR A 532 0.11 -27.75 -7.68
N PRO A 533 -0.40 -27.22 -8.80
CA PRO A 533 -0.82 -25.82 -8.86
C PRO A 533 -1.98 -25.55 -7.92
N LYS A 534 -2.33 -24.27 -7.73
CA LYS A 534 -3.54 -23.92 -6.98
C LYS A 534 -4.79 -24.55 -7.61
N GLU A 535 -4.96 -24.44 -8.92
CA GLU A 535 -6.08 -25.04 -9.64
C GLU A 535 -5.86 -26.55 -9.87
N VAL A 536 -6.34 -27.35 -8.93
CA VAL A 536 -6.24 -28.81 -9.00
C VAL A 536 -7.37 -29.50 -9.77
N GLY A 537 -8.35 -28.74 -10.28
CA GLY A 537 -9.59 -29.30 -10.86
C GLY A 537 -9.35 -30.34 -11.96
N LYS A 538 -8.35 -30.14 -12.84
CA LYS A 538 -7.97 -31.12 -13.86
C LYS A 538 -7.38 -32.40 -13.28
N PHE A 539 -6.53 -32.29 -12.25
CA PHE A 539 -5.87 -33.42 -11.59
C PHE A 539 -6.88 -34.25 -10.78
N LEU A 540 -7.84 -33.58 -10.13
CA LEU A 540 -8.97 -34.25 -9.47
C LEU A 540 -9.83 -35.02 -10.49
N ASN A 541 -10.09 -34.45 -11.66
CA ASN A 541 -10.80 -35.13 -12.75
C ASN A 541 -10.04 -36.36 -13.30
N LEU A 542 -8.71 -36.39 -13.15
CA LEU A 542 -7.84 -37.52 -13.50
C LEU A 542 -7.73 -38.55 -12.36
N GLY A 543 -8.43 -38.35 -11.24
CA GLY A 543 -8.42 -39.25 -10.08
C GLY A 543 -7.17 -39.12 -9.20
N GLU A 544 -6.36 -38.07 -9.38
CA GLU A 544 -5.21 -37.82 -8.52
C GLU A 544 -5.64 -37.22 -7.16
N PRO A 545 -4.97 -37.56 -6.04
CA PRO A 545 -5.21 -36.95 -4.74
C PRO A 545 -4.58 -35.55 -4.66
N ALA A 546 -4.94 -34.70 -5.61
CA ALA A 546 -4.32 -33.39 -5.81
C ALA A 546 -4.87 -32.37 -4.80
N LEU A 547 -3.97 -31.84 -3.97
CA LEU A 547 -4.25 -30.72 -3.08
C LEU A 547 -3.46 -29.48 -3.54
N PRO A 548 -4.08 -28.28 -3.54
CA PRO A 548 -3.39 -27.04 -3.90
C PRO A 548 -2.11 -26.86 -3.08
N CYS A 549 -0.99 -26.50 -3.75
CA CYS A 549 0.30 -26.19 -3.11
C CYS A 549 0.84 -27.28 -2.19
N ARG A 550 0.63 -28.53 -2.62
CA ARG A 550 1.18 -29.75 -2.03
C ARG A 550 2.02 -30.50 -3.04
N LEU A 551 3.00 -31.24 -2.52
CA LEU A 551 3.87 -32.04 -3.38
C LEU A 551 3.09 -33.21 -4.00
N ARG A 552 3.40 -33.54 -5.25
CA ARG A 552 2.80 -34.71 -5.93
C ARG A 552 3.32 -36.01 -5.32
N LEU A 553 2.46 -37.02 -5.29
CA LEU A 553 2.85 -38.38 -4.87
C LEU A 553 3.34 -39.20 -6.08
N PRO A 554 4.34 -40.08 -5.91
CA PRO A 554 5.09 -40.34 -4.68
C PRO A 554 6.16 -39.26 -4.41
N HIS A 555 6.51 -39.04 -3.13
CA HIS A 555 7.51 -38.05 -2.65
C HIS A 555 8.97 -38.29 -3.14
N GLU A 556 9.19 -38.81 -4.36
CA GLU A 556 10.52 -38.96 -4.96
C GLU A 556 10.96 -37.71 -5.74
N CYS A 557 10.71 -36.54 -5.18
CA CYS A 557 11.18 -35.28 -5.73
C CYS A 557 12.62 -35.00 -5.26
N ARG A 558 13.59 -35.51 -6.02
CA ARG A 558 15.01 -35.23 -5.80
C ARG A 558 15.39 -33.86 -6.37
N TYR A 559 15.78 -32.92 -5.50
CA TYR A 559 16.57 -31.75 -5.93
C TYR A 559 18.03 -32.19 -6.10
N CYS A 560 18.46 -32.39 -7.35
CA CYS A 560 19.89 -32.56 -7.65
C CYS A 560 20.59 -31.20 -7.57
N PHE A 561 21.41 -30.99 -6.54
CA PHE A 561 22.35 -29.86 -6.48
C PHE A 561 23.40 -30.01 -7.59
N PHE A 562 23.35 -29.16 -8.62
CA PHE A 562 24.44 -29.08 -9.58
C PHE A 562 25.58 -28.20 -9.01
N LYS A 563 26.59 -28.84 -8.41
CA LYS A 563 28.01 -28.71 -8.83
C LYS A 563 28.95 -29.55 -7.96
N VAL A 564 29.61 -30.50 -8.65
CA VAL A 564 30.84 -31.24 -8.34
C VAL A 564 30.75 -32.30 -7.23
N GLU A 565 30.89 -33.56 -7.68
CA GLU A 565 30.84 -34.84 -6.95
C GLU A 565 29.47 -35.29 -6.40
N ILE A 566 29.08 -36.48 -6.85
CA ILE A 566 27.79 -37.12 -6.60
C ILE A 566 27.76 -37.59 -5.15
N MET A 567 26.96 -36.95 -4.30
CA MET A 567 26.40 -37.56 -3.10
C MET A 567 24.90 -37.30 -3.05
N CYS A 568 24.10 -38.27 -3.49
CA CYS A 568 22.67 -38.33 -3.17
C CYS A 568 22.51 -39.13 -1.86
N LEU A 569 22.18 -38.48 -0.75
CA LEU A 569 21.81 -39.20 0.49
C LEU A 569 20.42 -39.83 0.33
N LYS A 570 20.35 -41.16 0.43
CA LYS A 570 19.11 -41.93 0.42
C LYS A 570 18.62 -42.07 1.87
N ILE A 571 17.62 -41.30 2.27
CA ILE A 571 16.90 -41.55 3.53
C ILE A 571 15.66 -42.37 3.18
N SER A 572 15.65 -43.64 3.57
CA SER A 572 14.46 -44.50 3.47
C SER A 572 13.96 -44.73 4.89
N PHE A 573 12.75 -44.27 5.19
CA PHE A 573 12.04 -44.65 6.40
C PHE A 573 11.38 -46.00 6.16
N ASN A 574 11.84 -47.04 6.87
CA ASN A 574 11.13 -48.30 6.93
C ASN A 574 10.43 -48.38 8.28
N SER A 575 9.09 -48.37 8.25
CA SER A 575 8.26 -48.62 9.42
C SER A 575 8.35 -50.10 9.79
N ASN A 576 9.37 -50.48 10.56
CA ASN A 576 9.29 -51.61 11.50
C ASN A 576 10.46 -51.58 12.49
N TYR A 577 10.09 -51.71 13.76
CA TYR A 577 10.91 -51.77 14.98
C TYR A 577 12.33 -52.35 14.83
N ASN A 578 13.35 -51.50 15.00
CA ASN A 578 14.49 -51.61 15.95
C ASN A 578 15.67 -50.71 15.52
N ASN A 579 16.21 -49.96 16.49
CA ASN A 579 17.33 -49.03 16.37
C ASN A 579 18.63 -49.69 15.85
N ILE A 580 18.98 -49.51 14.57
CA ILE A 580 20.38 -49.48 14.09
C ILE A 580 20.47 -48.53 12.88
N PHE A 581 21.24 -47.45 13.01
CA PHE A 581 21.61 -46.58 11.88
C PHE A 581 22.78 -47.21 11.13
N THR A 582 22.58 -47.62 9.87
CA THR A 582 23.67 -48.00 8.96
C THR A 582 23.78 -46.98 7.83
N LEU A 583 24.82 -46.13 7.90
CA LEU A 583 25.26 -45.31 6.77
C LEU A 583 25.97 -46.23 5.75
N LYS A 584 25.37 -46.43 4.57
CA LYS A 584 26.08 -46.92 3.40
C LYS A 584 26.33 -45.76 2.45
N ILE A 585 27.61 -45.47 2.22
CA ILE A 585 28.09 -44.63 1.13
C ILE A 585 28.05 -45.50 -0.15
N ILE A 586 27.40 -45.01 -1.22
CA ILE A 586 27.55 -45.54 -2.57
C ILE A 586 28.18 -44.45 -3.41
#